data_AF-A0A6L8E429-F1
#
_entry.id   AF-A0A6L8E429-F1
#
_cell.length_a   1.000
_cell.length_b   1.000
_cell.length_c   1.000
_cell.angle_alpha   90.00
_cell.angle_beta   90.00
_cell.angle_gamma   90.00
#
_symmetry.space_group_name_H-M   'P 1'
#
loop_
_entity.id
_entity.type
_entity.pdbx_description
1 polymer ?
#
loop_
_entity_poly.entity_id
_entity_poly.type
_entity_poly.pdbx_seq_one_letter_code
_entity_poly.pdbx_strand_id
1 'polypeptide(L)'
;MGVHAHPVHWWNNASFALPFLAAVASLAVGLLAGIAEATGFGLFMLATTAIIAPVVAFTWRRTPTAVVLTEEMLVALHAGRELRRLPWEEIESVRAVDYDDVRWRLYPRAGEHLSLESGIDRLPELIDELCARAGLERPLHERERRPTA
;
A
#
# COMPACT_ATOMS: atom_id res chain seq x y z
N MET A 1 -19.81 4.37 -12.47
CA MET A 1 -19.22 3.65 -11.33
C MET A 1 -17.86 3.13 -11.77
N GLY A 2 -16.79 3.68 -11.20
CA GLY A 2 -15.41 3.25 -11.49
C GLY A 2 -14.91 2.30 -10.41
N VAL A 3 -14.20 1.24 -10.79
CA VAL A 3 -13.57 0.28 -9.86
C VAL A 3 -12.09 0.22 -10.17
N HIS A 4 -11.27 0.51 -9.17
CA HIS A 4 -9.82 0.49 -9.26
C HIS A 4 -9.27 -0.58 -8.31
N ALA A 5 -8.66 -1.61 -8.85
CA ALA A 5 -8.06 -2.68 -8.06
C ALA A 5 -6.66 -2.28 -7.58
N HIS A 6 -6.26 -2.79 -6.43
CA HIS A 6 -4.90 -2.71 -5.93
C HIS A 6 -4.36 -4.14 -5.76
N PRO A 7 -3.74 -4.73 -6.80
CA PRO A 7 -3.30 -6.12 -6.80
C PRO A 7 -2.13 -6.43 -5.84
N VAL A 8 -1.82 -5.56 -4.87
CA VAL A 8 -0.76 -5.81 -3.90
C VAL A 8 -1.25 -6.70 -2.76
N HIS A 9 -0.51 -7.79 -2.56
CA HIS A 9 -0.72 -8.73 -1.47
C HIS A 9 0.25 -8.48 -0.32
N TRP A 10 -0.13 -8.84 0.91
CA TRP A 10 0.74 -8.65 2.08
C TRP A 10 2.08 -9.38 1.98
N TRP A 11 2.10 -10.53 1.30
CA TRP A 11 3.33 -11.30 1.09
C TRP A 11 4.28 -10.66 0.09
N ASN A 12 3.83 -9.67 -0.70
CA ASN A 12 4.72 -8.87 -1.56
C ASN A 12 5.48 -7.79 -0.77
N ASN A 13 5.22 -7.65 0.53
CA ASN A 13 5.98 -6.73 1.36
C ASN A 13 7.44 -7.20 1.47
N ALA A 14 8.37 -6.40 0.93
CA ALA A 14 9.79 -6.73 0.88
C ALA A 14 10.39 -7.01 2.27
N SER A 15 9.89 -6.35 3.32
CA SER A 15 10.32 -6.55 4.70
C SER A 15 9.94 -7.93 5.27
N PHE A 16 9.01 -8.66 4.63
CA PHE A 16 8.67 -10.04 4.95
C PHE A 16 9.30 -11.03 3.95
N ALA A 17 9.14 -10.77 2.64
CA ALA A 17 9.53 -11.71 1.59
C ALA A 17 11.04 -11.97 1.55
N LEU A 18 11.87 -10.93 1.66
CA LEU A 18 13.33 -11.07 1.59
C LEU A 18 13.88 -11.88 2.76
N PRO A 19 13.51 -11.59 4.04
CA PRO A 19 13.93 -12.43 5.15
C PRO A 19 13.49 -13.88 5.04
N PHE A 20 12.26 -14.13 4.57
CA PHE A 20 11.75 -15.48 4.41
C PHE A 20 12.53 -16.26 3.34
N LEU A 21 12.77 -15.65 2.17
CA LEU A 21 13.54 -16.28 1.10
C LEU A 21 14.99 -16.53 1.51
N ALA A 22 15.61 -15.58 2.21
CA ALA A 22 16.96 -15.75 2.77
C ALA A 22 17.00 -16.90 3.80
N ALA A 23 15.98 -17.01 4.65
CA ALA A 23 15.84 -18.10 5.60
C ALA A 23 15.78 -19.46 4.89
N VAL A 24 14.88 -19.60 3.90
CA VAL A 24 14.70 -20.85 3.13
C VAL A 24 15.99 -21.23 2.39
N ALA A 25 16.58 -20.29 1.65
CA ALA A 25 17.79 -20.57 0.86
C ALA A 25 18.98 -20.93 1.76
N SER A 26 19.22 -20.17 2.82
CA SER A 26 20.35 -20.41 3.73
C SER A 26 20.17 -21.68 4.56
N LEU A 27 18.96 -21.98 5.03
CA LEU A 27 18.68 -23.26 5.70
C LEU A 27 18.88 -24.44 4.77
N ALA A 28 18.40 -24.37 3.53
CA ALA A 28 18.58 -25.44 2.55
C ALA A 28 20.07 -25.70 2.28
N VAL A 29 20.85 -24.64 2.02
CA VAL A 29 22.30 -24.77 1.81
C VAL A 29 23.01 -25.31 3.07
N GLY A 30 22.69 -24.75 4.24
CA GLY A 30 23.30 -25.15 5.51
C GLY A 30 23.06 -26.62 5.85
N LEU A 31 21.83 -27.09 5.67
CA LEU A 31 21.47 -28.48 5.96
C LEU A 31 22.03 -29.46 4.93
N LEU A 32 22.00 -29.11 3.64
CA LEU A 32 22.48 -30.00 2.57
C LEU A 32 24.01 -30.09 2.52
N ALA A 33 24.72 -28.99 2.80
CA ALA A 33 26.18 -28.95 2.77
C ALA A 33 26.83 -29.13 4.16
N GLY A 34 26.04 -29.23 5.23
CA GLY A 34 26.55 -29.34 6.61
C GLY A 34 27.24 -28.08 7.12
N ILE A 35 26.86 -26.90 6.62
CA ILE A 35 27.46 -25.61 6.96
C ILE A 35 26.69 -24.99 8.14
N ALA A 36 27.32 -24.96 9.31
CA ALA A 36 26.70 -24.48 10.54
C ALA A 36 26.34 -22.99 10.48
N GLU A 37 27.19 -22.16 9.87
CA GLU A 37 26.98 -20.72 9.71
C GLU A 37 25.75 -20.42 8.85
N ALA A 38 25.61 -21.12 7.71
CA ALA A 38 24.45 -20.97 6.83
C ALA A 38 23.17 -21.45 7.54
N THR A 39 23.25 -22.51 8.33
CA THR A 39 22.12 -22.99 9.14
C THR A 39 21.73 -21.95 10.19
N GLY A 40 22.70 -21.42 10.94
CA GLY A 40 22.48 -20.40 11.96
C GLY A 40 21.91 -19.10 11.40
N PHE A 41 22.44 -18.62 10.27
CA PHE A 41 21.91 -17.46 9.56
C PHE A 41 20.47 -17.71 9.10
N GLY A 42 20.19 -18.89 8.52
CA GLY A 42 18.85 -19.24 8.07
C GLY A 42 17.83 -19.29 9.21
N LEU A 43 18.19 -19.87 10.36
CA LEU A 43 17.35 -19.87 11.58
C LEU A 43 17.11 -18.45 12.10
N PHE A 44 18.14 -17.60 12.11
CA PHE A 44 18.02 -16.20 12.51
C PHE A 44 17.04 -15.43 11.61
N MET A 45 17.15 -15.60 10.29
CA MET A 45 16.24 -14.97 9.33
C MET A 45 14.81 -15.50 9.49
N LEU A 46 14.64 -16.79 9.77
CA LEU A 46 13.33 -17.38 10.03
C LEU A 46 12.68 -16.78 11.28
N ALA A 47 13.43 -16.65 12.38
CA ALA A 47 12.95 -16.01 13.61
C ALA A 47 12.56 -14.55 13.37
N THR A 48 13.40 -13.80 12.65
CA THR A 48 13.11 -12.41 12.26
C THR A 48 11.81 -12.32 11.43
N THR A 49 11.65 -13.22 10.47
CA THR A 49 10.44 -13.32 9.65
C THR A 49 9.20 -13.59 10.51
N ALA A 50 9.29 -14.52 11.46
CA ALA A 50 8.19 -14.86 12.35
C ALA A 50 7.74 -13.69 13.22
N ILE A 51 8.66 -12.81 13.61
CA ILE A 51 8.38 -11.59 14.39
C ILE A 51 7.74 -10.50 13.52
N ILE A 52 8.23 -10.31 12.28
CA ILE A 52 7.74 -9.26 11.38
C ILE A 52 6.41 -9.61 10.73
N ALA A 53 6.18 -10.90 10.43
CA ALA A 53 4.96 -11.40 9.80
C ALA A 53 3.64 -10.89 10.44
N PRO A 54 3.43 -10.96 11.77
CA PRO A 54 2.21 -10.44 12.38
C PRO A 54 2.06 -8.92 12.23
N VAL A 55 3.16 -8.16 12.23
CA VAL A 55 3.14 -6.71 12.02
C VAL A 55 2.68 -6.39 10.60
N VAL A 56 3.27 -7.05 9.60
CA VAL A 56 2.89 -6.90 8.18
C VAL A 56 1.43 -7.31 7.94
N ALA A 57 1.00 -8.42 8.53
CA ALA A 57 -0.38 -8.88 8.42
C ALA A 57 -1.37 -7.90 9.08
N PHE A 58 -1.01 -7.33 10.24
CA PHE A 58 -1.84 -6.36 10.94
C PHE A 58 -1.97 -5.05 10.17
N THR A 59 -0.86 -4.53 9.63
CA THR A 59 -0.90 -3.30 8.83
C THR A 59 -1.63 -3.48 7.52
N TRP A 60 -1.44 -4.62 6.84
CA TRP A 60 -2.10 -4.90 5.55
C TRP A 60 -3.63 -4.98 5.66
N ARG A 61 -4.18 -5.44 6.79
CA ARG A 61 -5.64 -5.47 7.03
C ARG A 61 -6.31 -4.10 6.92
N ARG A 62 -5.55 -3.01 7.03
CA ARG A 62 -6.03 -1.64 6.88
C ARG A 62 -5.74 -1.03 5.50
N THR A 63 -5.01 -1.75 4.64
CA THR A 63 -4.68 -1.30 3.29
C THR A 63 -5.84 -1.60 2.34
N PRO A 64 -6.34 -0.60 1.59
CA PRO A 64 -7.35 -0.83 0.56
C PRO A 64 -6.83 -1.77 -0.54
N THR A 65 -7.56 -2.81 -0.87
CA THR A 65 -7.32 -3.69 -2.03
C THR A 65 -8.15 -3.29 -3.24
N ALA A 66 -9.18 -2.46 -3.06
CA ALA A 66 -9.91 -1.85 -4.15
C ALA A 66 -10.52 -0.52 -3.70
N VAL A 67 -10.70 0.38 -4.65
CA VAL A 67 -11.39 1.65 -4.48
C VAL A 67 -12.51 1.74 -5.50
N VAL A 68 -13.71 2.03 -5.01
CA VAL A 68 -14.91 2.18 -5.83
C VAL A 68 -15.38 3.61 -5.75
N LEU A 69 -15.52 4.24 -6.92
CA LEU A 69 -16.10 5.58 -7.05
C LEU A 69 -17.57 5.44 -7.45
N THR A 70 -18.45 5.89 -6.57
CA THR A 70 -19.90 5.95 -6.82
C THR A 70 -20.33 7.39 -7.09
N GLU A 71 -21.61 7.61 -7.38
CA GLU A 71 -22.13 8.96 -7.62
C GLU A 71 -22.01 9.86 -6.39
N GLU A 72 -22.17 9.31 -5.18
CA GLU A 72 -22.25 10.08 -3.94
C GLU A 72 -21.01 9.97 -3.05
N MET A 73 -20.21 8.92 -3.23
CA MET A 73 -19.10 8.61 -2.32
C MET A 73 -17.99 7.74 -2.91
N LEU A 74 -16.83 7.77 -2.24
CA LEU A 74 -15.77 6.80 -2.36
C LEU A 74 -15.98 5.65 -1.37
N VAL A 75 -15.77 4.42 -1.83
CA VAL A 75 -15.75 3.22 -0.98
C VAL A 75 -14.40 2.52 -1.12
N ALA A 76 -13.67 2.43 -0.01
CA ALA A 76 -12.44 1.66 0.09
C ALA A 76 -12.76 0.25 0.59
N LEU A 77 -12.32 -0.76 -0.15
CA LEU A 77 -12.55 -2.17 0.15
C LEU A 77 -11.22 -2.87 0.47
N HIS A 78 -11.27 -3.88 1.33
CA HIS A 78 -10.20 -4.83 1.59
C HIS A 78 -10.74 -6.25 1.50
N ALA A 79 -10.23 -7.01 0.53
CA ALA A 79 -10.69 -8.37 0.23
C ALA A 79 -12.23 -8.49 0.11
N GLY A 80 -12.85 -7.52 -0.57
CA GLY A 80 -14.31 -7.46 -0.78
C GLY A 80 -15.11 -6.97 0.43
N ARG A 81 -14.48 -6.72 1.59
CA ARG A 81 -15.12 -6.11 2.74
C ARG A 81 -14.89 -4.62 2.73
N GLU A 82 -15.89 -3.87 3.15
CA GLU A 82 -15.75 -2.43 3.30
C GLU A 82 -14.80 -2.08 4.46
N LEU A 83 -13.77 -1.30 4.14
CA LEU A 83 -12.93 -0.66 5.15
C LEU A 83 -13.48 0.71 5.51
N ARG A 84 -13.89 1.48 4.49
CA ARG A 84 -14.26 2.88 4.68
C ARG A 84 -15.16 3.40 3.57
N ARG A 85 -16.06 4.29 3.97
CA ARG A 85 -16.89 5.13 3.12
C ARG A 85 -16.51 6.60 3.34
N LEU A 86 -16.40 7.35 2.26
CA LEU A 86 -16.11 8.78 2.28
C LEU A 86 -17.05 9.47 1.29
N PRO A 87 -18.15 10.10 1.77
CA PRO A 87 -18.97 11.00 0.95
C PRO A 87 -18.13 12.09 0.33
N TRP A 88 -18.44 12.50 -0.90
CA TRP A 88 -17.65 13.52 -1.60
C TRP A 88 -17.54 14.83 -0.82
N GLU A 89 -18.65 15.26 -0.22
CA GLU A 89 -18.76 16.47 0.60
C GLU A 89 -17.92 16.45 1.89
N GLU A 90 -17.52 15.26 2.35
CA GLU A 90 -16.67 15.10 3.53
C GLU A 90 -15.18 15.18 3.19
N ILE A 91 -14.79 15.08 1.92
CA ILE A 91 -13.38 15.16 1.52
C ILE A 91 -12.95 16.62 1.51
N GLU A 92 -12.05 16.99 2.43
CA GLU A 92 -11.56 18.36 2.58
C GLU A 92 -10.36 18.65 1.70
N SER A 93 -9.40 17.71 1.63
CA SER A 93 -8.23 17.88 0.77
C SER A 93 -7.63 16.56 0.32
N VAL A 94 -6.95 16.62 -0.82
CA VAL A 94 -6.13 15.53 -1.35
C VAL A 94 -4.69 16.03 -1.38
N ARG A 95 -3.73 15.23 -0.92
CA ARG A 95 -2.31 15.60 -0.92
C ARG A 95 -1.46 14.48 -1.46
N ALA A 96 -0.56 14.81 -2.37
CA ALA A 96 0.57 13.95 -2.69
C ALA A 96 1.59 14.03 -1.55
N VAL A 97 2.08 12.88 -1.10
CA VAL A 97 3.20 12.76 -0.17
C VAL A 97 4.28 11.98 -0.91
N ASP A 98 5.33 12.71 -1.29
CA ASP A 98 6.48 12.14 -1.98
C ASP A 98 7.39 11.39 -0.99
N TYR A 99 7.54 10.09 -1.23
CA TYR A 99 8.62 9.26 -0.70
C TYR A 99 9.39 8.69 -1.91
N ASP A 100 9.84 7.42 -1.88
CA ASP A 100 10.38 6.75 -3.07
C ASP A 100 9.30 6.51 -4.15
N ASP A 101 8.03 6.41 -3.73
CA ASP A 101 6.83 6.31 -4.57
C ASP A 101 5.77 7.34 -4.16
N VAL A 102 4.95 7.79 -5.12
CA VAL A 102 3.87 8.74 -4.89
C VAL A 102 2.76 8.09 -4.08
N ARG A 103 2.50 8.63 -2.89
CA ARG A 103 1.34 8.24 -2.07
C ARG A 103 0.36 9.40 -1.97
N TRP A 104 -0.89 9.14 -2.29
CA TRP A 104 -1.95 10.14 -2.18
C TRP A 104 -2.69 9.93 -0.86
N ARG A 105 -2.88 11.00 -0.10
CA ARG A 105 -3.66 10.99 1.13
C ARG A 105 -4.90 11.84 0.96
N LEU A 106 -6.05 11.25 1.27
CA LEU A 106 -7.34 11.92 1.30
C LEU A 106 -7.65 12.26 2.75
N TYR A 107 -7.85 13.54 3.01
CA TYR A 107 -8.17 14.07 4.32
C TYR A 107 -9.67 14.40 4.33
N PRO A 108 -10.47 13.65 5.10
CA PRO A 108 -11.84 14.03 5.36
C PRO A 108 -11.89 15.15 6.41
N ARG A 109 -13.01 15.87 6.46
CA ARG A 109 -13.30 16.89 7.49
C ARG A 109 -13.19 16.36 8.92
N ALA A 110 -13.49 15.07 9.11
CA ALA A 110 -13.39 14.40 10.40
C ALA A 110 -12.84 12.97 10.24
N GLY A 111 -11.98 12.57 11.17
CA GLY A 111 -11.42 11.22 11.25
C GLY A 111 -10.03 11.07 10.61
N GLU A 112 -9.59 9.83 10.46
CA GLU A 112 -8.26 9.52 9.92
C GLU A 112 -8.19 9.81 8.41
N HIS A 113 -6.99 9.91 7.84
CA HIS A 113 -6.85 10.02 6.38
C HIS A 113 -6.97 8.64 5.72
N LEU A 114 -7.34 8.60 4.44
CA LEU A 114 -7.25 7.41 3.60
C LEU A 114 -6.01 7.52 2.72
N SER A 115 -5.15 6.49 2.71
CA SER A 115 -3.98 6.45 1.83
C SER A 115 -4.28 5.63 0.57
N LEU A 116 -3.95 6.18 -0.59
CA LEU A 116 -3.96 5.52 -1.89
C LEU A 116 -2.52 5.40 -2.38
N GLU A 117 -2.07 4.17 -2.65
CA GLU A 117 -0.68 3.85 -2.98
C GLU A 117 -0.50 3.59 -4.48
N SER A 118 0.75 3.69 -4.96
CA SER A 118 1.15 3.52 -6.36
C SER A 118 0.73 2.19 -7.00
N GLY A 119 0.36 1.18 -6.20
CA GLY A 119 -0.15 -0.10 -6.67
C GLY A 119 -1.59 -0.09 -7.17
N ILE A 120 -2.33 1.03 -7.11
CA ILE A 120 -3.72 1.09 -7.58
C ILE A 120 -3.73 1.23 -9.10
N ASP A 121 -4.52 0.40 -9.78
CA ASP A 121 -4.72 0.46 -11.22
C ASP A 121 -5.25 1.85 -11.64
N ARG A 122 -4.50 2.49 -12.54
CA ARG A 122 -4.79 3.82 -13.09
C ARG A 122 -4.95 4.88 -11.99
N LEU A 123 -4.09 4.83 -10.97
CA LEU A 123 -4.09 5.80 -9.87
C LEU A 123 -4.18 7.28 -10.31
N PRO A 124 -3.48 7.77 -11.35
CA PRO A 124 -3.63 9.15 -11.79
C PRO A 124 -5.06 9.49 -12.23
N GLU A 125 -5.69 8.62 -13.02
CA GLU A 125 -7.09 8.78 -13.48
C GLU A 125 -8.07 8.74 -12.30
N LEU A 126 -7.81 7.85 -11.33
CA LEU A 126 -8.56 7.77 -10.08
C LEU A 126 -8.49 9.08 -9.30
N ILE A 127 -7.30 9.68 -9.16
CA ILE A 127 -7.14 10.96 -8.46
C ILE A 127 -7.86 12.09 -9.20
N ASP A 128 -7.79 12.12 -10.53
CA ASP A 128 -8.52 13.08 -11.35
C ASP A 128 -10.03 12.99 -11.16
N GLU A 129 -10.59 11.79 -11.30
CA GLU A 129 -12.02 11.57 -11.13
C GLU A 129 -12.47 11.89 -9.71
N LEU A 130 -11.65 11.55 -8.71
CA LEU A 130 -11.92 11.83 -7.31
C LEU A 130 -11.96 13.34 -7.03
N CYS A 131 -10.94 14.08 -7.47
CA CYS A 131 -10.89 15.53 -7.30
C CYS A 131 -12.09 16.20 -8.00
N ALA A 132 -12.42 15.76 -9.22
CA ALA A 132 -13.57 16.26 -9.95
C ALA A 132 -14.90 16.02 -9.21
N ARG A 133 -15.11 14.82 -8.65
CA ARG A 133 -16.32 14.48 -7.86
C ARG A 133 -16.40 15.22 -6.52
N ALA A 134 -15.26 15.43 -5.87
CA ALA A 134 -15.18 16.15 -4.60
C ALA A 134 -15.20 17.69 -4.76
N GLY A 135 -15.15 18.20 -5.99
CA GLY A 135 -15.05 19.65 -6.26
C GLY A 135 -13.73 20.25 -5.80
N LEU A 136 -12.65 19.46 -5.80
CA LEU A 136 -11.32 19.84 -5.36
C LEU A 136 -10.40 20.10 -6.56
N GLU A 137 -9.48 21.05 -6.41
CA GLU A 137 -8.40 21.21 -7.39
C GLU A 137 -7.41 20.04 -7.29
N ARG A 138 -6.96 19.56 -8.45
CA ARG A 138 -5.95 18.50 -8.51
C ARG A 138 -4.62 19.04 -7.93
N PRO A 139 -4.06 18.40 -6.89
CA PRO A 139 -2.76 18.80 -6.37
C PRO A 139 -1.69 18.49 -7.42
N LEU A 140 -0.89 19.50 -7.79
CA LEU A 140 0.29 19.29 -8.64
C LEU A 140 1.34 18.49 -7.87
N HIS A 141 1.76 17.37 -8.46
CA HIS A 141 2.85 16.55 -7.93
C HIS A 141 4.18 17.33 -7.98
N GLU A 142 5.08 17.22 -7.00
CA GLU A 142 6.32 18.02 -6.99
C GLU A 142 7.22 17.75 -8.21
N ARG A 143 7.20 16.52 -8.75
CA ARG A 143 7.88 16.20 -10.02
C ARG A 143 7.31 16.93 -11.24
N GLU A 144 6.04 17.34 -11.21
CA GLU A 144 5.40 18.13 -12.26
C GLU A 144 5.66 19.64 -12.07
N ARG A 145 6.12 20.06 -10.88
CA ARG A 145 6.48 21.46 -10.58
C ARG A 145 7.92 21.82 -10.96
N ARG A 146 8.80 20.84 -11.21
CA ARG A 146 10.15 21.12 -11.70
C ARG A 146 10.08 21.30 -13.21
N PRO A 147 10.31 22.52 -13.76
CA PRO A 147 10.57 22.63 -15.19
C PRO A 147 11.78 21.76 -15.50
N THR A 148 11.66 20.90 -16.51
CA THR A 148 12.81 20.26 -17.16
C THR A 148 13.82 21.35 -17.49
N ALA A 149 14.91 21.39 -16.73
CA ALA A 149 16.09 22.21 -17.00
C ALA A 149 16.97 21.50 -18.03
#